data_AF-A0A970JKA6-F1
#
_entry.id   AF-A0A970JKA6-F1
#
_cell.length_a   1.000
_cell.length_b   1.000
_cell.length_c   1.000
_cell.angle_alpha   90.00
_cell.angle_beta   90.00
_cell.angle_gamma   90.00
#
_symmetry.space_group_name_H-M   'P 1'
#
loop_
_entity.id
_entity.type
_entity.pdbx_description
1 polymer ?
#
loop_
_entity_poly.entity_id
_entity_poly.type
_entity_poly.pdbx_seq_one_letter_code
_entity_poly.pdbx_strand_id
1 'polypeptide(L)'
;MKKRIKWSGVIACELFTLFTFIKMLAKKEYSNLIVCLITFVLCILPFIVEKLFYCKINTIAYIFILFYTICPMLGDCYQLYYITTWWDKFLHAFGGVVFALFGIYLFHFLNGKSTKAVAVVLFAVCFSIALSVVWEFIEFGADTFFGTDMQRDTVITTIRSYNLGDDIGVMGTIDGIENVTVNGCELPVKGYLDIGLIDTMK
;
A
#
# COMPACT_ATOMS: atom_id res chain seq x y z
N MET A 1 -22.42 -23.60 5.45
CA MET A 1 -22.74 -22.21 5.07
C MET A 1 -21.51 -21.29 5.02
N LYS A 2 -20.82 -21.03 6.14
CA LYS A 2 -19.67 -20.10 6.21
C LYS A 2 -18.51 -20.38 5.22
N LYS A 3 -18.14 -21.64 5.01
CA LYS A 3 -17.11 -22.03 4.02
C LYS A 3 -17.52 -21.71 2.58
N ARG A 4 -18.80 -21.90 2.22
CA ARG A 4 -19.30 -21.58 0.87
C ARG A 4 -19.21 -20.08 0.61
N ILE A 5 -19.61 -19.23 1.58
CA ILE A 5 -19.54 -17.77 1.46
C ILE A 5 -18.10 -17.29 1.19
N LYS A 6 -17.11 -17.82 1.91
CA LYS A 6 -15.70 -17.46 1.69
C LYS A 6 -15.23 -17.76 0.26
N TRP A 7 -15.49 -18.98 -0.21
CA TRP A 7 -15.11 -19.37 -1.58
C TRP A 7 -15.85 -18.57 -2.65
N SER A 8 -17.14 -18.28 -2.44
CA SER A 8 -17.88 -17.38 -3.33
C SER A 8 -17.25 -15.98 -3.38
N GLY A 9 -16.76 -15.46 -2.24
CA GLY A 9 -16.04 -14.19 -2.19
C GLY A 9 -14.72 -14.21 -2.97
N VAL A 10 -13.91 -15.26 -2.79
CA VAL A 10 -12.62 -15.43 -3.52
C VAL A 10 -12.89 -15.46 -5.02
N ILE A 11 -13.80 -16.33 -5.47
CA ILE A 11 -14.15 -16.48 -6.89
C ILE A 11 -14.66 -15.15 -7.46
N ALA A 12 -15.50 -14.41 -6.71
CA ALA A 12 -15.97 -13.10 -7.16
C ALA A 12 -14.82 -12.10 -7.36
N CYS A 13 -13.86 -12.05 -6.44
CA CYS A 13 -12.69 -11.17 -6.55
C CYS A 13 -11.78 -11.59 -7.71
N GLU A 14 -11.54 -12.89 -7.89
CA GLU A 14 -10.74 -13.43 -8.99
C GLU A 14 -11.36 -13.16 -10.35
N LEU A 15 -12.68 -13.34 -10.50
CA LEU A 15 -13.39 -13.02 -11.73
C LEU A 15 -13.35 -11.52 -12.04
N PHE A 16 -13.52 -10.67 -11.03
CA PHE A 16 -13.40 -9.22 -11.20
C PHE A 16 -11.97 -8.80 -11.58
N THR A 17 -10.97 -9.43 -10.96
CA THR A 17 -9.55 -9.20 -11.27
C THR A 17 -9.22 -9.66 -12.68
N LEU A 18 -9.71 -10.83 -13.11
CA LEU A 18 -9.53 -11.33 -14.48
C LEU A 18 -10.19 -10.42 -15.52
N PHE A 19 -11.41 -9.94 -15.24
CA PHE A 19 -12.07 -8.95 -16.09
C PHE A 19 -11.23 -7.67 -16.21
N THR A 20 -10.72 -7.17 -15.09
CA THR A 20 -9.85 -5.98 -15.06
C THR A 20 -8.56 -6.22 -15.84
N PHE A 21 -7.93 -7.38 -15.67
CA PHE A 21 -6.73 -7.77 -16.43
C PHE A 21 -6.97 -7.75 -17.94
N ILE A 22 -8.07 -8.35 -18.42
CA ILE A 22 -8.44 -8.35 -19.85
C ILE A 22 -8.64 -6.92 -20.35
N LYS A 23 -9.30 -6.06 -19.55
CA LYS A 23 -9.50 -4.65 -19.86
C LYS A 23 -8.17 -3.89 -19.98
N MET A 24 -7.25 -4.07 -19.03
CA MET A 24 -5.93 -3.44 -19.04
C MET A 24 -5.09 -3.93 -20.23
N LEU A 25 -5.20 -5.22 -20.57
CA LEU A 25 -4.51 -5.81 -21.71
C LEU A 25 -5.00 -5.22 -23.04
N ALA A 26 -6.31 -5.06 -23.19
CA ALA A 26 -6.91 -4.42 -24.36
C ALA A 26 -6.45 -2.96 -24.52
N LYS A 27 -6.21 -2.26 -23.41
CA LYS A 27 -5.67 -0.90 -23.38
C LYS A 27 -4.15 -0.80 -23.53
N LYS A 28 -3.43 -1.93 -23.48
CA LYS A 28 -1.95 -2.00 -23.45
C LYS A 28 -1.34 -1.27 -22.23
N GLU A 29 -2.05 -1.23 -21.12
CA GLU A 29 -1.56 -0.67 -19.85
C GLU A 29 -0.78 -1.75 -19.07
N TYR A 30 0.47 -2.03 -19.48
CA TYR A 30 1.25 -3.17 -18.98
C TYR A 30 1.57 -3.10 -17.48
N SER A 31 1.84 -1.92 -16.93
CA SER A 31 2.07 -1.75 -15.48
C SER A 31 0.84 -2.21 -14.67
N ASN A 32 -0.36 -1.91 -15.15
CA ASN A 32 -1.62 -2.31 -14.51
C ASN A 32 -1.89 -3.82 -14.63
N LEU A 33 -1.28 -4.52 -15.60
CA LEU A 33 -1.34 -5.99 -15.66
C LEU A 33 -0.62 -6.64 -14.47
N ILE A 34 0.51 -6.08 -14.05
CA ILE A 34 1.28 -6.58 -12.90
C ILE A 34 0.43 -6.43 -11.63
N VAL A 35 -0.22 -5.28 -11.45
CA VAL A 35 -1.13 -5.02 -10.32
C VAL A 35 -2.27 -6.05 -10.28
N CYS A 36 -2.87 -6.36 -11.44
CA CYS A 36 -3.91 -7.38 -11.54
C CYS A 36 -3.38 -8.79 -11.17
N LEU A 37 -2.19 -9.17 -11.62
CA LEU A 37 -1.58 -10.47 -11.30
C LEU A 37 -1.27 -10.60 -9.80
N ILE A 38 -0.70 -9.56 -9.19
CA ILE A 38 -0.44 -9.51 -7.75
C ILE A 38 -1.76 -9.65 -6.98
N THR A 39 -2.78 -8.88 -7.36
CA THR A 39 -4.12 -8.92 -6.73
C THR A 39 -4.75 -10.31 -6.81
N PHE A 40 -4.63 -10.97 -7.97
CA PHE A 40 -5.14 -12.33 -8.15
C PHE A 40 -4.50 -13.32 -7.17
N VAL A 41 -3.17 -13.29 -7.05
CA VAL A 41 -2.43 -14.15 -6.10
C VAL A 41 -2.82 -13.82 -4.66
N LEU A 42 -2.92 -12.53 -4.30
CA LEU A 42 -3.26 -12.09 -2.95
C LEU A 42 -4.69 -12.47 -2.53
N CYS A 43 -5.63 -12.65 -3.46
CA CYS A 43 -6.99 -13.11 -3.14
C CYS A 43 -7.01 -14.54 -2.53
N ILE A 44 -5.98 -15.35 -2.81
CA ILE A 44 -5.83 -16.71 -2.28
C ILE A 44 -5.14 -16.70 -0.90
N LEU A 45 -4.42 -15.62 -0.56
CA LEU A 45 -3.60 -15.53 0.65
C LEU A 45 -4.36 -15.84 1.95
N PRO A 46 -5.60 -15.36 2.19
CA PRO A 46 -6.32 -15.67 3.43
C PRO A 46 -6.57 -17.17 3.62
N PHE A 47 -6.77 -17.91 2.52
CA PHE A 47 -6.90 -19.37 2.57
C PHE A 47 -5.57 -20.04 2.94
N ILE A 48 -4.45 -19.56 2.37
CA ILE A 48 -3.11 -20.05 2.70
C ILE A 48 -2.83 -19.82 4.20
N VAL A 49 -3.18 -18.65 4.72
CA VAL A 49 -3.02 -18.31 6.15
C VAL A 49 -3.81 -19.25 7.05
N GLU A 50 -5.08 -19.54 6.75
CA GLU A 50 -5.87 -20.52 7.51
C GLU A 50 -5.21 -21.91 7.56
N LYS A 51 -4.57 -22.32 6.45
CA LYS A 51 -3.90 -23.60 6.34
C LYS A 51 -2.56 -23.64 7.06
N LEU A 52 -1.72 -22.63 6.85
CA LEU A 52 -0.38 -22.55 7.39
C LEU A 52 -0.39 -22.39 8.91
N PHE A 53 -1.30 -21.56 9.44
CA PHE A 53 -1.39 -21.29 10.88
C PHE A 53 -2.42 -22.15 11.61
N TYR A 54 -3.02 -23.14 10.93
CA TYR A 54 -4.05 -24.01 11.47
C TYR A 54 -5.19 -23.23 12.18
N CYS A 55 -5.54 -22.07 11.61
CA CYS A 55 -6.48 -21.12 12.19
C CYS A 55 -7.77 -21.03 11.35
N LYS A 56 -8.81 -20.41 11.91
CA LYS A 56 -10.03 -20.07 11.19
C LYS A 56 -10.26 -18.58 11.29
N ILE A 57 -10.16 -17.89 10.16
CA ILE A 57 -10.50 -16.48 10.05
C ILE A 57 -12.03 -16.36 10.11
N ASN A 58 -12.56 -15.42 10.89
CA ASN A 58 -14.01 -15.17 10.89
C ASN A 58 -14.49 -14.74 9.49
N THR A 59 -15.70 -15.13 9.09
CA THR A 59 -16.27 -14.77 7.77
C THR A 59 -16.25 -13.27 7.49
N ILE A 60 -16.53 -12.41 8.48
CA ILE A 60 -16.54 -10.95 8.30
C ILE A 60 -15.12 -10.45 8.00
N ALA A 61 -14.14 -10.85 8.82
CA ALA A 61 -12.73 -10.50 8.60
C ALA A 61 -12.23 -11.02 7.25
N TYR A 62 -12.63 -12.22 6.85
CA TYR A 62 -12.26 -12.79 5.56
C TYR A 62 -12.79 -11.96 4.39
N ILE A 63 -14.07 -11.56 4.43
CA ILE A 63 -14.66 -10.69 3.39
C ILE A 63 -13.99 -9.33 3.36
N PHE A 64 -13.71 -8.75 4.54
CA PHE A 64 -13.00 -7.48 4.65
C PHE A 64 -11.59 -7.56 4.04
N ILE A 65 -10.83 -8.62 4.32
CA ILE A 65 -9.50 -8.83 3.73
C ILE A 65 -9.60 -8.92 2.20
N LEU A 66 -10.55 -9.70 1.67
CA LEU A 66 -10.75 -9.79 0.21
C LEU A 66 -11.12 -8.45 -0.42
N PHE A 67 -12.02 -7.70 0.22
CA PHE A 67 -12.38 -6.36 -0.22
C PHE A 67 -11.17 -5.42 -0.22
N TYR A 68 -10.38 -5.42 0.85
CA TYR A 68 -9.16 -4.63 0.92
C TYR A 68 -8.17 -5.01 -0.18
N THR A 69 -7.97 -6.31 -0.44
CA THR A 69 -7.03 -6.81 -1.46
C THR A 69 -7.31 -6.26 -2.85
N ILE A 70 -8.57 -6.01 -3.22
CA ILE A 70 -8.92 -5.44 -4.53
C ILE A 70 -8.76 -3.91 -4.58
N CYS A 71 -8.67 -3.22 -3.45
CA CYS A 71 -8.65 -1.75 -3.43
C CYS A 71 -7.40 -1.14 -4.10
N PRO A 72 -6.16 -1.63 -3.90
CA PRO A 72 -5.00 -1.12 -4.65
C PRO A 72 -5.18 -1.23 -6.18
N MET A 73 -5.72 -2.35 -6.67
CA MET A 73 -6.05 -2.53 -8.09
C MET A 73 -7.08 -1.50 -8.59
N LEU A 74 -8.08 -1.16 -7.77
CA LEU A 74 -9.02 -0.09 -8.09
C LEU A 74 -8.32 1.27 -8.15
N GLY A 75 -7.35 1.51 -7.24
CA GLY A 75 -6.45 2.65 -7.25
C GLY A 75 -5.82 2.89 -8.61
N ASP A 76 -5.13 1.88 -9.14
CA ASP A 76 -4.38 2.00 -10.40
C ASP A 76 -5.26 1.83 -11.64
N CYS A 77 -5.97 0.70 -11.75
CA CYS A 77 -6.67 0.31 -12.99
C CYS A 77 -7.94 1.17 -13.24
N TYR A 78 -8.45 1.82 -12.20
CA TYR A 78 -9.63 2.69 -12.25
C TYR A 78 -9.33 4.11 -11.78
N GLN A 79 -8.06 4.46 -11.60
CA GLN A 79 -7.58 5.82 -11.36
C GLN A 79 -8.13 6.43 -10.06
N LEU A 80 -8.47 5.61 -9.06
CA LEU A 80 -9.01 6.13 -7.79
C LEU A 80 -7.98 6.91 -6.98
N TYR A 81 -6.67 6.65 -7.15
CA TYR A 81 -5.62 7.50 -6.58
C TYR A 81 -5.71 8.95 -7.06
N TYR A 82 -6.17 9.18 -8.30
CA TYR A 82 -6.25 10.51 -8.90
C TYR A 82 -7.63 11.15 -8.77
N ILE A 83 -8.69 10.34 -8.82
CA ILE A 83 -10.07 10.84 -8.77
C ILE A 83 -10.50 11.08 -7.31
N THR A 84 -9.95 10.33 -6.36
CA THR A 84 -10.34 10.36 -4.95
C THR A 84 -9.16 10.72 -4.06
N THR A 85 -9.08 11.98 -3.63
CA THR A 85 -7.93 12.55 -2.89
C THR A 85 -7.61 11.91 -1.55
N TRP A 86 -8.53 11.11 -0.99
CA TRP A 86 -8.34 10.37 0.26
C TRP A 86 -8.11 8.87 0.06
N TRP A 87 -8.08 8.38 -1.19
CA TRP A 87 -8.01 6.96 -1.51
C TRP A 87 -6.79 6.28 -0.89
N ASP A 88 -5.64 6.92 -1.04
CA ASP A 88 -4.39 6.43 -0.52
C ASP A 88 -4.39 6.33 1.03
N LYS A 89 -4.77 7.43 1.71
CA LYS A 89 -4.98 7.43 3.17
C LYS A 89 -5.95 6.35 3.65
N PHE A 90 -6.99 6.06 2.86
CA PHE A 90 -7.90 4.96 3.14
C PHE A 90 -7.20 3.60 3.04
N LEU A 91 -6.39 3.37 2.01
CA LEU A 91 -5.60 2.14 1.89
C LEU A 91 -4.64 1.98 3.07
N HIS A 92 -3.91 3.02 3.45
CA HIS A 92 -2.97 2.96 4.57
C HIS A 92 -3.67 2.65 5.89
N ALA A 93 -4.78 3.34 6.19
CA ALA A 93 -5.54 3.12 7.43
C ALA A 93 -6.11 1.69 7.52
N PHE A 94 -6.76 1.21 6.47
CA PHE A 94 -7.40 -0.11 6.48
C PHE A 94 -6.42 -1.26 6.22
N GLY A 95 -5.31 -1.00 5.53
CA GLY A 95 -4.19 -1.90 5.39
C GLY A 95 -3.54 -2.21 6.73
N GLY A 96 -3.37 -1.20 7.57
CA GLY A 96 -2.94 -1.39 8.96
C GLY A 96 -3.87 -2.33 9.75
N VAL A 97 -5.19 -2.25 9.54
CA VAL A 97 -6.14 -3.19 10.17
C VAL A 97 -5.91 -4.63 9.66
N VAL A 98 -5.71 -4.82 8.35
CA VAL A 98 -5.44 -6.13 7.76
C VAL A 98 -4.13 -6.72 8.29
N PHE A 99 -3.06 -5.92 8.36
CA PHE A 99 -1.77 -6.36 8.89
C PHE A 99 -1.82 -6.66 10.39
N ALA A 100 -2.56 -5.86 11.18
CA ALA A 100 -2.80 -6.13 12.58
C ALA A 100 -3.57 -7.45 12.78
N LEU A 101 -4.62 -7.71 11.98
CA LEU A 101 -5.33 -8.98 12.01
C LEU A 101 -4.38 -10.16 11.73
N PHE A 102 -3.53 -10.04 10.71
CA PHE A 102 -2.51 -11.04 10.41
C PHE A 102 -1.54 -11.24 11.58
N GLY A 103 -1.09 -10.15 12.21
CA GLY A 103 -0.25 -10.17 13.41
C GLY A 103 -0.89 -10.90 14.59
N ILE A 104 -2.20 -10.72 14.83
CA ILE A 104 -2.94 -11.46 15.86
C ILE A 104 -2.90 -12.97 15.60
N TYR A 105 -3.15 -13.40 14.35
CA TYR A 105 -3.11 -14.82 14.00
C TYR A 105 -1.71 -15.40 14.14
N LEU A 106 -0.68 -14.68 13.69
CA LEU A 106 0.71 -15.07 13.83
C LEU A 106 1.11 -15.20 15.31
N PHE A 107 0.75 -14.22 16.14
CA PHE A 107 1.06 -14.25 17.56
C PHE A 107 0.45 -15.47 18.27
N HIS A 108 -0.82 -15.76 18.00
CA HIS A 108 -1.48 -16.94 18.56
C HIS A 108 -0.96 -18.26 18.02
N PHE A 109 -0.48 -18.28 16.78
CA PHE A 109 0.20 -19.45 16.22
C PHE A 109 1.51 -19.73 16.96
N LEU A 110 2.32 -18.70 17.23
CA LEU A 110 3.62 -18.84 17.89
C LEU A 110 3.52 -19.06 19.41
N ASN A 111 2.55 -18.45 20.08
CA ASN A 111 2.49 -18.40 21.55
C ASN A 111 1.28 -19.13 22.15
N GLY A 112 0.41 -19.69 21.32
CA GLY A 112 -0.86 -20.27 21.75
C GLY A 112 -1.92 -19.21 22.14
N LYS A 113 -3.07 -19.70 22.62
CA LYS A 113 -4.25 -18.87 22.89
C LYS A 113 -4.34 -18.34 24.33
N SER A 114 -3.52 -18.83 25.25
CA SER A 114 -3.53 -18.45 26.67
C SER A 114 -2.54 -17.31 26.95
N THR A 115 -2.67 -16.21 26.20
CA THR A 115 -1.76 -15.07 26.27
C THR A 115 -2.49 -13.82 26.75
N LYS A 116 -1.76 -12.92 27.42
CA LYS A 116 -2.32 -11.64 27.90
C LYS A 116 -2.75 -10.80 26.70
N ALA A 117 -3.99 -10.31 26.70
CA ALA A 117 -4.54 -9.50 25.61
C ALA A 117 -3.66 -8.30 25.24
N VAL A 118 -3.05 -7.65 26.23
CA VAL A 118 -2.12 -6.53 26.02
C VAL A 118 -0.92 -6.92 25.16
N ALA A 119 -0.34 -8.11 25.37
CA ALA A 119 0.79 -8.58 24.58
C ALA A 119 0.40 -8.85 23.12
N VAL A 120 -0.79 -9.41 22.91
CA VAL A 120 -1.33 -9.66 21.56
C VAL A 120 -1.54 -8.35 20.81
N VAL A 121 -2.15 -7.35 21.47
CA VAL A 121 -2.42 -6.04 20.86
C VAL A 121 -1.12 -5.30 20.55
N LEU A 122 -0.18 -5.24 21.49
CA LEU A 122 1.11 -4.58 21.27
C LEU A 122 1.88 -5.24 20.12
N PHE A 123 1.93 -6.57 20.09
CA PHE A 123 2.55 -7.29 18.98
C PHE A 123 1.85 -6.96 17.66
N ALA A 124 0.52 -7.04 17.60
CA ALA A 124 -0.23 -6.79 16.37
C ALA A 124 -0.03 -5.37 15.82
N VAL A 125 0.01 -4.36 16.69
CA VAL A 125 0.26 -2.96 16.31
C VAL A 125 1.69 -2.79 15.79
N CYS A 126 2.70 -3.25 16.54
CA CYS A 126 4.10 -3.14 16.11
C CYS A 126 4.35 -3.91 14.81
N PHE A 127 3.78 -5.10 14.69
CA PHE A 127 3.86 -5.93 13.49
C PHE A 127 3.18 -5.27 12.29
N SER A 128 2.02 -4.62 12.50
CA SER A 128 1.34 -3.85 11.47
C SER A 128 2.21 -2.72 10.93
N ILE A 129 2.79 -1.91 11.83
CA ILE A 129 3.67 -0.79 11.45
C ILE A 129 4.89 -1.31 10.69
N ALA A 130 5.49 -2.41 11.16
CA ALA A 130 6.64 -3.01 10.49
C ALA A 130 6.31 -3.48 9.06
N LEU A 131 5.15 -4.10 8.84
CA LEU A 131 4.71 -4.49 7.50
C LEU A 131 4.37 -3.29 6.62
N SER A 132 3.79 -2.22 7.18
CA SER A 132 3.58 -0.97 6.44
C SER A 132 4.91 -0.40 5.94
N VAL A 133 5.96 -0.37 6.78
CA VAL A 133 7.30 0.07 6.34
C VAL A 133 7.90 -0.84 5.27
N VAL A 134 7.66 -2.15 5.35
CA VAL A 134 8.11 -3.08 4.28
C VAL A 134 7.42 -2.76 2.95
N TRP A 135 6.16 -2.34 2.97
CA TRP A 135 5.44 -1.90 1.77
C TRP A 135 6.11 -0.67 1.14
N GLU A 136 6.45 0.35 1.94
CA GLU A 136 7.20 1.53 1.47
C GLU A 136 8.53 1.15 0.80
N PHE A 137 9.23 0.16 1.33
CA PHE A 137 10.47 -0.33 0.71
C PHE A 137 10.22 -1.02 -0.63
N ILE A 138 9.07 -1.67 -0.80
CA ILE A 138 8.68 -2.26 -2.08
C ILE A 138 8.39 -1.15 -3.10
N GLU A 139 7.67 -0.10 -2.70
CA GLU A 139 7.37 1.05 -3.57
C GLU A 139 8.64 1.79 -3.98
N PHE A 140 9.49 2.15 -3.01
CA PHE A 140 10.80 2.73 -3.27
C PHE A 140 11.66 1.85 -4.20
N GLY A 141 11.67 0.54 -3.95
CA GLY A 141 12.39 -0.42 -4.78
C GLY A 141 11.83 -0.47 -6.20
N ALA A 142 10.51 -0.38 -6.35
CA ALA A 142 9.88 -0.37 -7.66
C ALA A 142 10.29 0.86 -8.47
N ASP A 143 10.25 2.03 -7.83
CA ASP A 143 10.59 3.31 -8.47
C ASP A 143 12.07 3.35 -8.84
N THR A 144 12.93 2.86 -7.95
CA THR A 144 14.39 2.82 -8.16
C THR A 144 14.81 1.84 -9.26
N PHE A 145 14.28 0.61 -9.27
CA PHE A 145 14.79 -0.45 -10.12
C PHE A 145 13.99 -0.66 -11.41
N PHE A 146 12.73 -0.25 -11.44
CA PHE A 146 11.84 -0.44 -12.59
C PHE A 146 11.30 0.86 -13.17
N GLY A 147 11.68 2.02 -12.62
CA GLY A 147 11.28 3.33 -13.15
C GLY A 147 9.78 3.58 -13.06
N THR A 148 9.13 3.05 -12.01
CA THR A 148 7.73 3.32 -11.70
C THR A 148 7.58 4.63 -10.90
N ASP A 149 6.33 4.97 -10.58
CA ASP A 149 5.94 6.06 -9.68
C ASP A 149 4.90 5.50 -8.69
N MET A 150 5.36 4.62 -7.80
CA MET A 150 4.58 3.98 -6.75
C MET A 150 4.55 4.83 -5.48
N GLN A 151 5.62 5.56 -5.15
CA GLN A 151 5.68 6.50 -4.02
C GLN A 151 4.95 7.83 -4.26
N ARG A 152 4.26 8.00 -5.39
CA ARG A 152 3.38 9.12 -5.73
C ARG A 152 3.93 10.49 -5.30
N ASP A 153 4.69 11.10 -6.22
CA ASP A 153 5.32 12.39 -5.97
C ASP A 153 4.37 13.46 -5.39
N THR A 154 4.85 14.19 -4.39
CA THR A 154 4.10 15.27 -3.72
C THR A 154 4.69 16.63 -4.08
N VAL A 155 3.83 17.57 -4.49
CA VAL A 155 4.29 18.95 -4.72
C VAL A 155 4.40 19.68 -3.38
N ILE A 156 5.61 20.18 -3.10
CA ILE A 156 5.92 20.98 -1.91
C ILE A 156 6.41 22.37 -2.33
N THR A 157 6.23 23.36 -1.47
CA THR A 157 6.64 24.74 -1.74
C THR A 157 7.81 25.21 -0.88
N THR A 158 8.35 24.31 -0.04
CA THR A 158 9.45 24.59 0.88
C THR A 158 10.40 23.40 0.93
N ILE A 159 11.70 23.65 0.81
CA ILE A 159 12.76 22.65 1.03
C ILE A 159 13.61 23.11 2.22
N ARG A 160 13.87 22.19 3.15
CA ARG A 160 14.80 22.39 4.27
C ARG A 160 15.88 21.33 4.22
N SER A 161 17.14 21.74 4.19
CA SER A 161 18.26 20.81 4.09
C SER A 161 19.54 21.41 4.68
N TYR A 162 20.36 20.56 5.30
CA TYR A 162 21.72 20.96 5.72
C TYR A 162 22.62 21.26 4.51
N ASN A 163 22.31 20.72 3.32
CA ASN A 163 23.04 21.04 2.09
C ASN A 163 22.73 22.44 1.54
N LEU A 164 21.71 23.11 2.07
CA LEU A 164 21.34 24.47 1.72
C LEU A 164 21.89 25.49 2.72
N GLY A 165 22.48 25.04 3.82
CA GLY A 165 23.04 25.92 4.84
C GLY A 165 24.38 26.51 4.42
N ASP A 166 24.70 27.68 4.95
CA ASP A 166 25.98 28.36 4.68
C ASP A 166 27.18 27.70 5.36
N ASP A 167 26.95 26.77 6.31
CA ASP A 167 28.00 26.11 7.09
C ASP A 167 27.60 24.69 7.53
N ILE A 168 28.57 23.89 7.97
CA ILE A 168 28.36 22.49 8.37
C ILE A 168 27.41 22.42 9.58
N GLY A 169 26.33 21.67 9.42
CA GLY A 169 25.32 21.48 10.47
C GLY A 169 24.33 22.64 10.63
N VAL A 170 24.42 23.66 9.78
CA VAL A 170 23.41 24.73 9.69
C VAL A 170 22.37 24.35 8.65
N MET A 171 21.10 24.45 9.00
CA MET A 171 20.00 24.14 8.08
C MET A 171 19.67 25.37 7.24
N GLY A 172 19.73 25.24 5.91
CA GLY A 172 19.19 26.24 4.98
C GLY A 172 17.74 25.94 4.62
N THR A 173 17.02 26.97 4.18
CA THR A 173 15.62 26.88 3.75
C THR A 173 15.42 27.62 2.43
N ILE A 174 14.69 27.00 1.51
CA ILE A 174 14.09 27.67 0.34
C ILE A 174 12.59 27.64 0.55
N ASP A 175 11.97 28.81 0.63
CA ASP A 175 10.52 28.99 0.79
C ASP A 175 9.89 29.60 -0.47
N GLY A 176 8.60 29.36 -0.66
CA GLY A 176 7.84 29.99 -1.74
C GLY A 176 8.25 29.49 -3.12
N ILE A 177 8.59 28.21 -3.25
CA ILE A 177 8.95 27.62 -4.55
C ILE A 177 7.73 27.66 -5.46
N GLU A 178 7.80 28.46 -6.51
CA GLU A 178 6.75 28.56 -7.53
C GLU A 178 7.06 27.70 -8.76
N ASN A 179 8.35 27.57 -9.09
CA ASN A 179 8.83 26.79 -10.24
C ASN A 179 10.17 26.11 -9.94
N VAL A 180 10.42 25.03 -10.68
CA VAL A 180 11.69 24.29 -10.65
C VAL A 180 12.09 23.99 -12.08
N THR A 181 13.36 24.23 -12.41
CA THR A 181 13.91 23.97 -13.74
C THR A 181 14.91 22.82 -13.68
N VAL A 182 14.71 21.79 -14.50
CA VAL A 182 15.62 20.65 -14.66
C VAL A 182 16.10 20.62 -16.11
N ASN A 183 17.41 20.72 -16.32
CA ASN A 183 18.04 20.77 -17.66
C ASN A 183 17.46 21.86 -18.59
N GLY A 184 17.12 23.03 -18.02
CA GLY A 184 16.55 24.16 -18.77
C GLY A 184 15.05 24.07 -19.06
N CYS A 185 14.38 22.98 -18.66
CA CYS A 185 12.93 22.81 -18.77
C CYS A 185 12.26 23.04 -17.42
N GLU A 186 11.25 23.90 -17.38
CA GLU A 186 10.42 24.09 -16.19
C GLU A 186 9.49 22.88 -15.99
N LEU A 187 9.37 22.40 -14.76
CA LEU A 187 8.44 21.32 -14.42
C LEU A 187 6.98 21.80 -14.57
N PRO A 188 6.05 20.92 -15.00
CA PRO A 188 4.64 21.26 -15.17
C PRO A 188 3.84 21.30 -13.85
N VAL A 189 4.48 21.71 -12.75
CA VAL A 189 3.89 21.79 -11.40
C VAL A 189 4.27 23.09 -10.71
N LYS A 190 3.40 23.59 -9.83
CA LYS A 190 3.63 24.81 -9.05
C LYS A 190 4.32 24.49 -7.73
N GLY A 191 5.62 24.21 -7.78
CA GLY A 191 6.43 23.86 -6.62
C GLY A 191 7.58 22.92 -6.95
N TYR A 192 8.22 22.40 -5.91
CA TYR A 192 9.19 21.32 -6.00
C TYR A 192 8.46 19.97 -5.94
N LEU A 193 8.86 19.06 -6.82
CA LEU A 193 8.32 17.70 -6.86
C LEU A 193 9.14 16.83 -5.90
N ASP A 194 8.58 16.53 -4.72
CA ASP A 194 9.15 15.63 -3.73
C ASP A 194 8.88 14.18 -4.13
N ILE A 195 9.97 13.44 -4.37
CA ILE A 195 9.91 12.05 -4.82
C ILE A 195 9.84 11.16 -3.58
N GLY A 196 8.63 11.02 -3.05
CA GLY A 196 8.26 9.99 -2.09
C GLY A 196 8.47 10.28 -0.59
N LEU A 197 9.29 11.24 -0.17
CA LEU A 197 9.59 11.43 1.26
C LEU A 197 8.35 11.80 2.08
N ILE A 198 7.57 12.78 1.60
CA ILE A 198 6.35 13.23 2.28
C ILE A 198 5.19 12.27 2.01
N ASP A 199 5.18 11.60 0.86
CA ASP A 199 4.15 10.62 0.53
C ASP A 199 4.19 9.41 1.45
N THR A 200 5.39 8.83 1.66
CA THR A 200 5.65 7.69 2.54
C THR A 200 5.20 7.88 4.00
N MET A 201 4.97 9.13 4.44
CA MET A 201 4.61 9.45 5.82
C MET A 201 3.11 9.78 6.02
N LYS A 202 2.25 9.51 5.03
CA LYS A 202 0.80 9.85 5.06
C LYS A 202 -0.11 8.89 5.82
#